data_AF-A0A844B639-F1
#
_entry.id   AF-A0A844B639-F1
#
_cell.length_a   1.000
_cell.length_b   1.000
_cell.length_c   1.000
_cell.angle_alpha   90.00
_cell.angle_beta   90.00
_cell.angle_gamma   90.00
#
_symmetry.space_group_name_H-M   'P 1'
#
loop_
_entity.id
_entity.type
_entity.pdbx_description
1 polymer ?
#
loop_
_entity_poly.entity_id
_entity_poly.type
_entity_poly.pdbx_seq_one_letter_code
_entity_poly.pdbx_strand_id
1 'polypeptide(L)'
;MIEGIDWFAIATAAAAVIGPAVAVWITRKSDDRKEVQARRMDIFRTLMRTRRIPIHFEHVGALNLIEIEFAKDAPVIAAWKEYLRVLSEPTPPEGDIVAHTQLRQRRDTHLTKLISTIAKALKFNVEQMDIFEGNYIPQGWHDEDWEQKAVRKALLEVLSSRRPVLFQPYTPSQGTGPYPPAPQIPVPADQAAQKKEP
;
A
#
# COMPACT_ATOMS: atom_id res chain seq x y z
N MET A 1 -59.36 55.51 7.06
CA MET A 1 -58.08 55.90 6.43
C MET A 1 -57.18 54.69 6.57
N ILE A 2 -56.87 54.03 5.45
CA ILE A 2 -55.96 52.88 5.45
C ILE A 2 -54.56 53.50 5.47
N GLU A 3 -54.07 53.75 6.68
CA GLU A 3 -52.72 54.24 6.89
C GLU A 3 -51.71 53.18 6.43
N GLY A 4 -50.62 53.68 5.86
CA GLY A 4 -49.72 52.95 4.98
C GLY A 4 -49.18 51.67 5.58
N ILE A 5 -48.94 50.71 4.69
CA ILE A 5 -48.20 49.49 4.94
C ILE A 5 -47.04 49.75 5.91
N ASP A 6 -47.08 49.12 7.08
CA ASP A 6 -45.99 49.10 8.04
C ASP A 6 -44.81 48.37 7.43
N TRP A 7 -43.92 49.12 6.80
CA TRP A 7 -42.74 48.62 6.10
C TRP A 7 -41.87 47.74 7.03
N PHE A 8 -41.84 48.06 8.32
CA PHE A 8 -41.18 47.26 9.34
C PHE A 8 -41.81 45.88 9.51
N ALA A 9 -43.15 45.77 9.52
CA ALA A 9 -43.83 44.48 9.66
C ALA A 9 -43.57 43.58 8.44
N ILE A 10 -43.58 44.16 7.23
CA ILE A 10 -43.21 43.44 6.01
C ILE A 10 -41.75 42.99 6.06
N ALA A 11 -40.83 43.87 6.47
CA ALA A 11 -39.42 43.53 6.58
C ALA A 11 -39.15 42.42 7.60
N THR A 12 -39.81 42.43 8.76
CA THR A 12 -39.68 41.38 9.78
C THR A 12 -40.25 40.04 9.30
N ALA A 13 -41.44 40.06 8.68
CA ALA A 13 -42.04 38.85 8.11
C ALA A 13 -41.17 38.27 6.98
N ALA A 14 -40.64 39.12 6.10
CA ALA A 14 -39.71 38.70 5.06
C ALA A 14 -38.42 38.11 5.66
N ALA A 15 -37.85 38.73 6.69
CA ALA A 15 -36.65 38.22 7.37
C ALA A 15 -36.88 36.85 8.04
N ALA A 16 -38.05 36.64 8.65
CA ALA A 16 -38.40 35.37 9.29
C ALA A 16 -38.47 34.20 8.28
N VAL A 17 -38.80 34.48 7.02
CA VAL A 17 -38.85 33.48 5.94
C VAL A 17 -37.50 33.36 5.20
N ILE A 18 -36.84 34.48 4.91
CA ILE A 18 -35.60 34.52 4.14
C ILE A 18 -34.41 34.04 4.99
N GLY A 19 -34.40 34.32 6.29
CA GLY A 19 -33.32 33.94 7.21
C GLY A 19 -32.99 32.44 7.17
N PRO A 20 -33.97 31.53 7.40
CA PRO A 20 -33.76 30.09 7.28
C PRO A 20 -33.29 29.65 5.89
N ALA A 21 -33.86 30.21 4.82
CA ALA A 21 -33.49 29.85 3.46
C ALA A 21 -32.02 30.19 3.14
N VAL A 22 -31.57 31.39 3.53
CA VAL A 22 -30.17 31.81 3.36
C VAL A 22 -29.23 30.98 4.23
N ALA A 23 -29.62 30.67 5.48
CA ALA A 23 -28.84 29.83 6.37
C ALA A 23 -28.61 28.42 5.77
N VAL A 24 -29.66 27.77 5.27
CA VAL A 24 -29.54 26.45 4.62
C VAL A 24 -28.66 26.52 3.37
N TRP A 25 -28.77 27.58 2.57
CA TRP A 25 -27.94 27.75 1.37
C TRP A 25 -26.45 27.90 1.71
N ILE A 26 -26.12 28.71 2.73
CA ILE A 26 -24.74 28.87 3.22
C ILE A 26 -24.21 27.54 3.77
N THR A 27 -25.00 26.83 4.58
CA THR A 27 -24.63 25.55 5.16
C THR A 27 -24.34 24.53 4.06
N ARG A 28 -25.26 24.35 3.10
CA ARG A 28 -25.09 23.39 2.01
C ARG A 28 -23.84 23.67 1.17
N LYS A 29 -23.60 24.94 0.83
CA LYS A 29 -22.39 25.34 0.09
C LYS A 29 -21.10 25.11 0.88
N SER A 30 -21.15 25.25 2.21
CA SER A 30 -20.03 24.95 3.10
C SER A 30 -19.78 23.44 3.15
N ASP A 31 -20.84 22.64 3.24
CA ASP A 31 -20.76 21.19 3.35
C ASP A 31 -20.26 20.56 2.05
N ASP A 32 -20.73 21.01 0.88
CA ASP A 32 -20.22 20.56 -0.43
C ASP A 32 -18.69 20.79 -0.54
N ARG A 33 -18.21 21.93 -0.03
CA ARG A 33 -16.77 22.26 -0.02
C ARG A 33 -15.99 21.36 0.94
N LYS A 34 -16.54 21.10 2.13
CA LYS A 34 -15.94 20.19 3.11
C LYS A 34 -15.87 18.77 2.58
N GLU A 35 -16.88 18.30 1.85
CA GLU A 35 -16.92 16.96 1.28
C GLU A 35 -15.81 16.77 0.23
N VAL A 36 -15.66 17.72 -0.70
CA VAL A 36 -14.55 17.72 -1.67
C VAL A 36 -13.20 17.73 -0.96
N GLN A 37 -13.04 18.56 0.07
CA GLN A 37 -11.80 18.62 0.84
C GLN A 37 -11.53 17.30 1.59
N ALA A 38 -12.57 16.65 2.11
CA ALA A 38 -12.49 15.37 2.81
C ALA A 38 -12.04 14.24 1.87
N ARG A 39 -12.60 14.14 0.65
CA ARG A 39 -12.19 13.12 -0.34
C ARG A 39 -10.74 13.31 -0.78
N ARG A 40 -10.32 14.55 -1.05
CA ARG A 40 -8.92 14.87 -1.37
C ARG A 40 -7.97 14.57 -0.22
N MET A 41 -8.40 14.84 1.02
CA MET A 41 -7.65 14.53 2.23
C MET A 41 -7.50 13.01 2.42
N ASP A 42 -8.53 12.23 2.11
CA ASP A 42 -8.48 10.77 2.20
C ASP A 42 -7.44 10.18 1.23
N ILE A 43 -7.40 10.67 -0.01
CA ILE A 43 -6.34 10.33 -0.97
C ILE A 43 -4.96 10.66 -0.40
N PHE A 44 -4.77 11.89 0.10
CA PHE A 44 -3.49 12.31 0.67
C PHE A 44 -3.05 11.42 1.84
N ARG A 45 -3.94 11.14 2.79
CA ARG A 45 -3.66 10.27 3.94
C ARG A 45 -3.32 8.86 3.51
N THR A 46 -4.03 8.32 2.53
CA THR A 46 -3.78 6.97 2.01
C THR A 46 -2.43 6.88 1.31
N LEU A 47 -2.07 7.85 0.48
CA LEU A 47 -0.74 7.92 -0.13
C LEU A 47 0.35 8.05 0.94
N MET A 48 0.15 8.90 1.95
CA MET A 48 1.09 9.03 3.06
C MET A 48 1.28 7.71 3.81
N ARG A 49 0.19 7.05 4.21
CA ARG A 49 0.20 5.76 4.91
C ARG A 49 0.93 4.67 4.13
N THR A 50 0.71 4.61 2.82
CA THR A 50 1.19 3.53 1.95
C THR A 50 2.44 3.88 1.13
N ARG A 51 3.06 5.05 1.35
CA ARG A 51 4.16 5.56 0.50
C ARG A 51 5.40 4.66 0.38
N ARG A 52 5.61 3.77 1.35
CA ARG A 52 6.69 2.77 1.32
C ARG A 52 6.23 1.36 0.88
N ILE A 53 4.95 1.19 0.56
CA ILE A 53 4.33 -0.04 0.03
C ILE A 53 3.53 0.32 -1.24
N PRO A 54 4.21 0.78 -2.30
CA PRO A 54 3.55 1.40 -3.46
C PRO A 54 2.69 0.43 -4.29
N ILE A 55 2.84 -0.88 -4.09
CA ILE A 55 2.05 -1.91 -4.77
C ILE A 55 0.76 -2.28 -4.03
N HIS A 56 0.51 -1.70 -2.85
CA HIS A 56 -0.68 -2.01 -2.08
C HIS A 56 -1.95 -1.50 -2.80
N PHE A 57 -3.06 -2.25 -2.70
CA PHE A 57 -4.29 -1.92 -3.43
C PHE A 57 -4.82 -0.52 -3.08
N GLU A 58 -4.74 -0.12 -1.81
CA GLU A 58 -5.12 1.23 -1.37
C GLU A 58 -4.26 2.31 -2.00
N HIS A 59 -2.96 2.04 -2.20
CA HIS A 59 -2.03 2.99 -2.82
C HIS A 59 -2.44 3.25 -4.28
N VAL A 60 -2.63 2.16 -5.04
CA VAL A 60 -3.03 2.23 -6.45
C VAL A 60 -4.43 2.84 -6.59
N GLY A 61 -5.36 2.48 -5.72
CA GLY A 61 -6.70 3.07 -5.67
C GLY A 61 -6.66 4.58 -5.45
N ALA A 62 -5.89 5.04 -4.47
CA ALA A 62 -5.72 6.46 -4.20
C ALA A 62 -5.06 7.20 -5.39
N LEU A 63 -4.04 6.61 -6.03
CA LEU A 63 -3.40 7.18 -7.22
C LEU A 63 -4.38 7.36 -8.39
N ASN A 64 -5.27 6.39 -8.62
CA ASN A 64 -6.22 6.45 -9.73
C ASN A 64 -7.34 7.48 -9.49
N LEU A 65 -7.70 7.73 -8.23
CA LEU A 65 -8.69 8.76 -7.89
C LEU A 65 -8.17 10.20 -8.06
N ILE A 66 -6.84 10.40 -8.16
CA ILE A 66 -6.25 11.73 -8.31
C ILE A 66 -6.79 12.45 -9.56
N GLU A 67 -6.93 11.73 -10.68
CA GLU A 67 -7.39 12.32 -11.93
C GLU A 67 -8.79 12.95 -11.80
N ILE A 68 -9.66 12.37 -10.98
CA ILE A 68 -11.04 12.81 -10.78
C ILE A 68 -11.09 13.88 -9.69
N GLU A 69 -10.54 13.62 -8.50
CA GLU A 69 -10.70 14.52 -7.34
C GLU A 69 -9.85 15.79 -7.46
N PHE A 70 -8.74 15.74 -8.20
CA PHE A 70 -7.84 16.87 -8.45
C PHE A 70 -7.91 17.38 -9.90
N ALA A 71 -8.98 17.08 -10.64
CA ALA A 71 -9.16 17.52 -12.04
C ALA A 71 -8.98 19.04 -12.25
N LYS A 72 -9.32 19.85 -11.23
CA LYS A 72 -9.20 21.32 -11.27
C LYS A 72 -7.81 21.84 -10.85
N ASP A 73 -6.95 20.96 -10.32
CA ASP A 73 -5.64 21.29 -9.78
C ASP A 73 -4.54 20.85 -10.76
N ALA A 74 -4.33 21.66 -11.81
CA ALA A 74 -3.38 21.36 -12.88
C ALA A 74 -1.95 20.99 -12.39
N PRO A 75 -1.37 21.62 -11.33
CA PRO A 75 -0.07 21.22 -10.81
C PRO A 75 -0.03 19.79 -10.27
N VAL A 76 -1.12 19.35 -9.61
CA VAL A 76 -1.23 17.99 -9.06
C VAL A 76 -1.34 16.98 -10.19
N ILE A 77 -2.18 17.25 -11.20
CA ILE A 77 -2.34 16.38 -12.37
C ILE A 77 -1.02 16.25 -13.15
N ALA A 78 -0.26 17.34 -13.29
CA ALA A 78 1.06 17.29 -13.94
C ALA A 78 2.04 16.39 -13.17
N ALA A 79 2.16 16.57 -11.85
CA ALA A 79 3.03 15.73 -11.01
C ALA A 79 2.60 14.25 -11.02
N TRP A 80 1.30 13.99 -11.04
CA TRP A 80 0.75 12.64 -11.12
C TRP A 80 1.11 11.96 -12.45
N LYS A 81 0.96 12.66 -13.58
CA LYS A 81 1.37 12.14 -14.90
C LYS A 81 2.86 11.85 -14.97
N GLU A 82 3.70 12.73 -14.41
CA GLU A 82 5.15 12.50 -14.32
C GLU A 82 5.46 11.25 -13.51
N TYR A 83 4.79 11.05 -12.38
CA TYR A 83 5.00 9.87 -11.54
C TYR A 83 4.55 8.58 -12.25
N LEU A 84 3.36 8.59 -12.89
CA LEU A 84 2.89 7.46 -13.69
C LEU A 84 3.84 7.11 -14.83
N ARG A 85 4.46 8.11 -15.47
CA ARG A 85 5.46 7.86 -16.53
C ARG A 85 6.63 7.04 -16.01
N VAL A 86 7.12 7.34 -14.80
CA VAL A 86 8.24 6.61 -14.17
C VAL A 86 7.80 5.23 -13.66
N LEU A 87 6.55 5.09 -13.22
CA LEU A 87 5.99 3.78 -12.85
C LEU A 87 5.85 2.84 -14.06
N SER A 88 5.50 3.39 -15.23
CA SER A 88 5.37 2.66 -16.50
C SER A 88 6.70 2.33 -17.17
N GLU A 89 7.84 2.75 -16.62
CA GLU A 89 9.15 2.36 -17.14
C GLU A 89 9.36 0.83 -16.98
N PRO A 90 9.92 0.15 -18.01
CA PRO A 90 10.23 -1.27 -17.93
C PRO A 90 11.13 -1.59 -16.73
N THR A 91 10.83 -2.69 -16.06
CA THR A 91 11.66 -3.16 -14.94
C THR A 91 12.98 -3.71 -15.50
N PRO A 92 14.14 -3.30 -14.96
CA PRO A 92 15.44 -3.80 -15.40
C PRO A 92 15.54 -5.33 -15.25
N PRO A 93 16.41 -6.00 -16.03
CA PRO A 93 16.63 -7.45 -15.90
C PRO A 93 17.02 -7.87 -14.49
N GLU A 94 16.66 -9.10 -14.09
CA GLU A 94 17.09 -9.70 -12.81
C GLU A 94 18.63 -9.85 -12.84
N GLY A 95 19.35 -8.98 -12.13
CA GLY A 95 20.82 -8.98 -12.04
C GLY A 95 21.47 -7.60 -12.00
N ASP A 96 20.81 -6.56 -12.52
CA ASP A 96 21.34 -5.18 -12.50
C ASP A 96 20.90 -4.40 -11.26
N ILE A 97 21.58 -4.65 -10.14
CA ILE A 97 21.29 -4.04 -8.83
C ILE A 97 21.32 -2.51 -8.91
N VAL A 98 22.20 -1.94 -9.72
CA VAL A 98 22.37 -0.48 -9.86
C VAL A 98 21.16 0.12 -10.56
N ALA A 99 20.73 -0.45 -11.69
CA ALA A 99 19.56 0.01 -12.42
C ALA A 99 18.27 -0.11 -11.57
N HIS A 100 18.12 -1.20 -10.82
CA HIS A 100 16.98 -1.39 -9.90
C HIS A 100 16.95 -0.30 -8.82
N THR A 101 18.11 0.02 -8.24
CA THR A 101 18.22 1.04 -7.19
C THR A 101 17.93 2.44 -7.73
N GLN A 102 18.46 2.78 -8.91
CA GLN A 102 18.20 4.07 -9.56
C GLN A 102 16.72 4.23 -9.94
N LEU A 103 16.08 3.19 -10.47
CA LEU A 103 14.65 3.23 -10.76
C LEU A 103 13.82 3.43 -9.49
N ARG A 104 14.17 2.74 -8.40
CA ARG A 104 13.51 2.93 -7.09
C ARG A 104 13.64 4.36 -6.59
N GLN A 105 14.85 4.92 -6.57
CA GLN A 105 15.09 6.30 -6.15
C GLN A 105 14.32 7.32 -7.00
N ARG A 106 14.25 7.12 -8.31
CA ARG A 106 13.44 7.96 -9.20
C ARG A 106 11.96 7.88 -8.87
N ARG A 107 11.41 6.67 -8.69
CA ARG A 107 10.01 6.47 -8.28
C ARG A 107 9.71 7.17 -6.95
N ASP A 108 10.58 7.00 -5.97
CA ASP A 108 10.47 7.62 -4.66
C ASP A 108 10.47 9.16 -4.77
N THR A 109 11.40 9.71 -5.56
CA THR A 109 11.52 11.17 -5.77
C THR A 109 10.25 11.74 -6.41
N HIS A 110 9.72 11.10 -7.45
CA HIS A 110 8.50 11.54 -8.12
C HIS A 110 7.25 11.36 -7.24
N LEU A 111 7.20 10.30 -6.42
CA LEU A 111 6.13 10.13 -5.42
C LEU A 111 6.15 11.27 -4.41
N THR A 112 7.31 11.66 -3.88
CA THR A 112 7.42 12.77 -2.93
C THR A 112 7.09 14.12 -3.57
N LYS A 113 7.47 14.33 -4.84
CA LYS A 113 7.01 15.50 -5.61
C LYS A 113 5.48 15.52 -5.72
N LEU A 114 4.85 14.39 -6.02
CA LEU A 114 3.39 14.28 -6.06
C LEU A 114 2.75 14.56 -4.69
N ILE A 115 3.21 13.92 -3.63
CA ILE A 115 2.66 14.10 -2.28
C ILE A 115 2.83 15.56 -1.82
N SER A 116 3.99 16.18 -2.06
CA SER A 116 4.22 17.58 -1.68
C SER A 116 3.36 18.57 -2.49
N THR A 117 3.09 18.30 -3.76
CA THR A 117 2.15 19.12 -4.56
C THR A 117 0.71 18.97 -4.09
N ILE A 118 0.28 17.76 -3.71
CA ILE A 118 -1.03 17.52 -3.08
C ILE A 118 -1.13 18.25 -1.73
N ALA A 119 -0.09 18.17 -0.89
CA ALA A 119 -0.04 18.88 0.39
C ALA A 119 -0.23 20.39 0.22
N LYS A 120 0.45 20.99 -0.77
CA LYS A 120 0.29 22.41 -1.12
C LYS A 120 -1.13 22.72 -1.59
N ALA A 121 -1.74 21.88 -2.42
CA ALA A 121 -3.12 22.05 -2.87
C ALA A 121 -4.12 21.97 -1.69
N LEU A 122 -3.81 21.16 -0.68
CA LEU A 122 -4.58 21.03 0.56
C LEU A 122 -4.19 22.07 1.63
N LYS A 123 -3.27 23.00 1.33
CA LYS A 123 -2.75 24.04 2.24
C LYS A 123 -2.02 23.50 3.48
N PHE A 124 -1.43 22.31 3.40
CA PHE A 124 -0.49 21.81 4.39
C PHE A 124 0.93 22.23 4.02
N ASN A 125 1.68 22.73 5.00
CA ASN A 125 3.11 22.92 4.86
C ASN A 125 3.80 21.63 5.26
N VAL A 126 4.23 20.83 4.28
CA VAL A 126 4.97 19.59 4.51
C VAL A 126 6.27 19.68 3.73
N GLU A 127 7.40 19.58 4.43
CA GLU A 127 8.71 19.54 3.78
C GLU A 127 8.93 18.18 3.12
N GLN A 128 9.68 18.16 2.01
CA GLN A 128 9.94 16.92 1.28
C GLN A 128 10.72 15.89 2.12
N MET A 129 11.62 16.36 3.00
CA MET A 129 12.40 15.49 3.89
C MET A 129 11.50 14.86 4.96
N ASP A 130 10.60 15.63 5.57
CA ASP A 130 9.65 15.14 6.58
C ASP A 130 8.75 14.01 6.03
N ILE A 131 8.37 14.09 4.75
CA ILE A 131 7.60 13.04 4.07
C ILE A 131 8.42 11.75 4.02
N PHE A 132 9.70 11.80 3.68
CA PHE A 132 10.52 10.60 3.52
C PHE A 132 10.90 9.94 4.85
N GLU A 133 11.30 10.74 5.84
CA GLU A 133 11.84 10.25 7.10
C GLU A 133 10.74 9.74 8.04
N GLY A 134 9.55 10.36 8.02
CA GLY A 134 8.51 10.12 9.02
C GLY A 134 7.69 8.82 8.91
N ASN A 135 7.99 7.86 8.03
CA ASN A 135 7.20 6.62 7.95
C ASN A 135 7.88 5.48 8.70
N TYR A 136 7.22 4.93 9.71
CA TYR A 136 7.60 3.66 10.28
C TYR A 136 7.13 2.52 9.35
N ILE A 137 8.06 1.65 8.96
CA ILE A 137 7.73 0.32 8.48
C ILE A 137 8.47 -0.66 9.38
N PRO A 138 7.76 -1.55 10.10
CA PRO A 138 8.42 -2.59 10.88
C PRO A 138 9.16 -3.54 9.94
N GLN A 139 10.34 -3.97 10.36
CA GLN A 139 11.12 -4.99 9.64
C GLN A 139 10.28 -6.23 9.32
N GLY A 140 9.44 -6.67 10.27
CA GLY A 140 8.56 -7.83 10.08
C GLY A 140 7.63 -7.73 8.87
N TRP A 141 7.17 -6.55 8.47
CA TRP A 141 6.35 -6.41 7.25
C TRP A 141 7.16 -6.62 5.97
N HIS A 142 8.43 -6.22 5.98
CA HIS A 142 9.32 -6.49 4.85
C HIS A 142 9.62 -7.99 4.76
N ASP A 143 9.84 -8.64 5.91
CA ASP A 143 10.11 -10.08 5.98
C ASP A 143 8.89 -10.89 5.52
N GLU A 144 7.69 -10.57 6.00
CA GLU A 144 6.44 -11.22 5.58
C GLU A 144 6.17 -11.06 4.07
N ASP A 145 6.35 -9.86 3.50
CA ASP A 145 6.15 -9.65 2.06
C ASP A 145 7.18 -10.42 1.21
N TRP A 146 8.43 -10.50 1.67
CA TRP A 146 9.47 -11.29 1.02
C TRP A 146 9.17 -12.79 1.09
N GLU A 147 8.80 -13.32 2.26
CA GLU A 147 8.42 -14.72 2.45
C GLU A 147 7.21 -15.09 1.58
N GLN A 148 6.16 -14.27 1.58
CA GLN A 148 4.99 -14.50 0.74
C GLN A 148 5.34 -14.55 -0.75
N LYS A 149 6.21 -13.65 -1.23
CA LYS A 149 6.67 -13.64 -2.63
C LYS A 149 7.50 -14.88 -2.94
N ALA A 150 8.42 -15.26 -2.06
CA ALA A 150 9.26 -16.44 -2.24
C ALA A 150 8.42 -17.73 -2.29
N VAL A 151 7.48 -17.89 -1.36
CA VAL A 151 6.55 -19.03 -1.34
C VAL A 151 5.69 -19.07 -2.59
N ARG A 152 5.09 -17.94 -2.99
CA ARG A 152 4.25 -17.87 -4.20
C ARG A 152 5.05 -18.24 -5.46
N LYS A 153 6.28 -17.74 -5.60
CA LYS A 153 7.16 -18.09 -6.73
C LYS A 153 7.52 -19.58 -6.73
N ALA A 154 7.92 -20.12 -5.59
CA ALA A 154 8.25 -21.54 -5.46
C ALA A 154 7.05 -22.45 -5.76
N LEU A 155 5.85 -22.09 -5.28
CA LEU A 155 4.64 -22.84 -5.55
C LEU A 155 4.29 -22.81 -7.04
N LEU A 156 4.40 -21.65 -7.69
CA LEU A 156 4.19 -21.55 -9.15
C LEU A 156 5.18 -22.41 -9.93
N GLU A 157 6.45 -22.50 -9.53
CA GLU A 157 7.45 -23.37 -10.14
C GLU A 157 7.10 -24.86 -9.98
N VAL A 158 6.59 -25.25 -8.82
CA VAL A 158 6.14 -26.63 -8.57
C VAL A 158 4.90 -26.96 -9.40
N LEU A 159 3.87 -26.11 -9.36
CA LEU A 159 2.60 -26.33 -10.07
C LEU A 159 2.77 -26.27 -11.60
N SER A 160 3.76 -25.52 -12.09
CA SER A 160 4.13 -25.48 -13.52
C SER A 160 5.09 -26.60 -13.93
N SER A 161 5.37 -27.56 -13.06
CA SER A 161 6.32 -28.68 -13.28
C SER A 161 7.75 -28.22 -13.62
N ARG A 162 8.12 -26.98 -13.31
CA ARG A 162 9.50 -26.47 -13.47
C ARG A 162 10.41 -26.89 -12.33
N ARG A 163 9.85 -27.25 -11.16
CA ARG A 163 10.59 -27.67 -9.98
C ARG A 163 9.92 -28.88 -9.30
N PRO A 164 10.62 -30.02 -9.14
CA PRO A 164 10.09 -31.14 -8.38
C PRO A 164 10.09 -30.85 -6.87
N VAL A 165 9.12 -31.42 -6.16
CA VAL A 165 9.14 -31.43 -4.69
C VAL A 165 10.00 -32.60 -4.23
N LEU A 166 11.10 -32.30 -3.55
CA LEU A 166 11.98 -33.31 -2.98
C LEU A 166 11.53 -33.62 -1.57
N PHE A 167 11.35 -34.91 -1.27
CA PHE A 167 11.06 -35.39 0.09
C PHE A 167 12.27 -36.17 0.57
N GLN A 168 12.79 -35.80 1.73
CA GLN A 168 13.77 -36.62 2.43
C GLN A 168 13.03 -37.46 3.47
N PRO A 169 13.17 -38.81 3.46
CA PRO A 169 12.58 -39.62 4.50
C PRO A 169 13.17 -39.21 5.85
N TYR A 170 12.31 -38.80 6.78
CA TYR A 170 12.71 -38.55 8.16
C TYR A 170 13.07 -39.89 8.80
N THR A 171 14.37 -40.12 9.05
CA THR A 171 14.82 -41.23 9.87
C THR A 171 14.79 -40.78 11.33
N PRO A 172 13.84 -41.24 12.16
CA PRO A 172 13.85 -40.91 13.57
C PRO A 172 15.17 -41.38 14.20
N SER A 173 15.77 -40.52 15.02
CA SER A 173 16.92 -40.92 15.84
C SER A 173 16.49 -42.10 16.72
N GLN A 174 17.04 -43.28 16.44
CA GLN A 174 16.82 -44.48 17.23
C GLN A 174 17.41 -44.23 18.62
N GLY A 175 16.57 -43.89 19.60
CA GLY A 175 17.02 -43.71 20.99
C GLY A 175 16.22 -42.77 21.87
N THR A 176 15.35 -41.91 21.32
CA THR A 176 14.55 -40.94 22.11
C THR A 176 13.04 -41.18 22.10
N GLY A 177 12.56 -42.23 21.41
CA GLY A 177 11.16 -42.64 21.43
C GLY A 177 10.84 -43.63 22.56
N PRO A 178 9.59 -43.74 23.02
CA PRO A 178 9.17 -44.74 24.01
C PRO A 178 9.18 -46.18 23.48
N TYR A 179 9.49 -46.37 22.20
CA TYR A 179 9.57 -47.69 21.58
C TYR A 179 10.99 -48.25 21.67
N PRO A 180 11.14 -49.55 22.00
CA PRO A 180 12.44 -50.20 22.01
C PRO A 180 13.05 -50.20 20.60
N PRO A 181 14.39 -50.24 20.50
CA PRO A 181 15.09 -50.30 19.21
C PRO A 181 14.62 -51.53 18.42
N ALA A 182 14.59 -51.41 17.10
CA ALA A 182 14.19 -52.51 16.23
C ALA A 182 15.02 -53.78 16.54
N PRO A 183 14.40 -54.97 16.59
CA PRO A 183 15.11 -56.22 16.83
C PRO A 183 16.25 -56.38 15.82
N GLN A 184 17.47 -56.57 16.31
CA GLN A 184 18.61 -56.89 15.45
C GLN A 184 18.36 -58.28 14.88
N ILE A 185 18.09 -58.36 13.58
CA ILE A 185 18.02 -59.65 12.88
C ILE A 185 19.44 -60.24 12.94
N PRO A 186 19.62 -61.47 13.47
CA PRO A 186 20.92 -62.11 13.48
C PRO A 186 21.43 -62.20 12.04
N VAL A 187 22.56 -61.54 11.76
CA VAL A 187 23.23 -61.67 10.47
C VAL A 187 23.63 -63.16 10.34
N PRO A 188 23.23 -63.87 9.27
CA PRO A 188 23.66 -65.23 9.04
C PRO A 188 25.20 -65.31 9.08
N ALA A 189 25.72 -66.32 9.78
CA ALA A 189 27.14 -66.46 10.13
C ALA A 189 28.12 -66.38 8.95
N ASP A 190 27.64 -66.56 7.72
CA ASP A 190 28.47 -66.52 6.50
C ASP A 190 29.02 -65.13 6.16
N GLN A 191 28.43 -64.03 6.66
CA GLN A 191 28.93 -62.67 6.39
C GLN A 191 29.87 -62.12 7.48
N ALA A 192 30.01 -62.81 8.62
CA ALA A 192 30.92 -62.39 9.69
C ALA A 192 32.39 -62.76 9.41
N ALA A 193 32.64 -63.71 8.51
CA ALA A 193 33.99 -64.17 8.17
C ALA A 193 34.73 -63.25 7.18
N GLN A 194 34.02 -62.50 6.32
CA GLN A 194 34.65 -61.64 5.31
C GLN A 194 35.09 -60.26 5.81
N LYS A 195 34.78 -59.89 7.06
CA LYS A 195 35.18 -58.59 7.64
C LYS A 195 36.38 -58.68 8.59
N LYS A 196 37.06 -59.83 8.64
CA LYS A 196 38.25 -60.08 9.44
C LYS A 196 39.38 -60.70 8.61
N GLU A 197 39.83 -60.01 7.57
CA GLU A 197 41.22 -60.14 7.13
C GLU A 197 41.78 -58.72 6.87
N PRO A 198 43.06 -58.47 7.26
CA PRO A 198 43.69 -57.15 7.22
C PRO A 198 44.02 -56.64 5.81
#